data_AF-A0A2E1BI58-F1
#
_entry.id   AF-A0A2E1BI58-F1
#
_cell.length_a   1.000
_cell.length_b   1.000
_cell.length_c   1.000
_cell.angle_alpha   90.00
_cell.angle_beta   90.00
_cell.angle_gamma   90.00
#
_symmetry.space_group_name_H-M   'P 1'
#
loop_
_entity.id
_entity.type
_entity.pdbx_description
1 polymer ?
#
loop_
_entity_poly.entity_id
_entity_poly.type
_entity_poly.pdbx_seq_one_letter_code
_entity_poly.pdbx_strand_id
1 'polypeptide(L)'
;MEFISAVSDGFKNYANTKITASRSQLYYWFLFALISLIFCNLLDIVIFDSNTYGQLLELNKPTGWISRIWFWSIVTPSITIIVRRIKDMSQPIWNHSSFIDIPIMIVILLVMLLLLAY
;
A
#
# COMPACT_ATOMS: atom_id res chain seq x y z
N MET A 1 10.05 -14.21 5.22
CA MET A 1 10.71 -12.96 4.80
C MET A 1 10.63 -12.02 5.98
N GLU A 2 11.60 -11.13 6.19
CA GLU A 2 11.55 -10.12 7.26
C GLU A 2 10.87 -8.83 6.76
N PHE A 3 10.30 -8.04 7.67
CA PHE A 3 9.57 -6.81 7.33
C PHE A 3 10.42 -5.82 6.51
N ILE A 4 11.60 -5.44 7.01
CA ILE A 4 12.50 -4.50 6.34
C ILE A 4 12.99 -5.05 4.99
N SER A 5 13.22 -6.36 4.93
CA SER A 5 13.60 -7.04 3.68
C SER A 5 12.48 -6.94 2.63
N ALA A 6 11.22 -7.09 3.04
CA ALA A 6 10.05 -6.97 2.15
C ALA A 6 9.90 -5.55 1.58
N VAL A 7 10.11 -4.53 2.42
CA VAL A 7 10.10 -3.12 1.98
C VAL A 7 11.24 -2.84 1.00
N SER A 8 12.46 -3.27 1.33
CA SER A 8 13.63 -3.12 0.46
C SER A 8 13.42 -3.81 -0.89
N ASP A 9 12.88 -5.03 -0.91
CA ASP A 9 12.59 -5.74 -2.17
C ASP A 9 11.53 -5.04 -3.02
N GLY A 10 10.49 -4.50 -2.39
CA GLY A 10 9.44 -3.77 -3.10
C GLY A 10 9.97 -2.55 -3.83
N PHE A 11 10.83 -1.75 -3.18
CA PHE A 11 11.49 -0.61 -3.83
C PHE A 11 12.55 -1.02 -4.84
N LYS A 12 13.41 -2.01 -4.52
CA LYS A 12 14.45 -2.51 -5.43
C LYS A 12 13.87 -3.03 -6.74
N ASN A 13 12.70 -3.64 -6.67
CA ASN A 13 12.01 -4.20 -7.81
C ASN A 13 10.77 -3.38 -8.20
N TYR A 14 10.76 -2.06 -7.99
CA TYR A 14 9.58 -1.19 -8.10
C TYR A 14 8.52 -1.53 -9.16
N ALA A 15 8.92 -1.80 -10.42
CA ALA A 15 8.02 -2.20 -11.52
C ALA A 15 8.40 -3.55 -12.16
N ASN A 16 9.30 -4.32 -11.54
CA ASN A 16 9.81 -5.56 -12.12
C ASN A 16 8.87 -6.73 -11.80
N THR A 17 8.16 -7.29 -12.78
CA THR A 17 7.24 -8.43 -12.60
C THR A 17 7.87 -9.79 -12.90
N LYS A 18 9.17 -9.84 -13.23
CA LYS A 18 9.83 -11.10 -13.62
C LYS A 18 10.00 -12.07 -12.46
N ILE A 19 10.15 -11.57 -11.24
CA ILE A 19 10.40 -12.34 -10.02
C ILE A 19 9.06 -12.76 -9.38
N THR A 20 9.06 -13.73 -8.48
CA THR A 20 7.90 -14.14 -7.69
C THR A 20 7.89 -13.47 -6.31
N ALA A 21 6.73 -13.39 -5.67
CA ALA A 21 6.59 -12.81 -4.32
C ALA A 21 5.96 -13.81 -3.36
N SER A 22 6.56 -13.94 -2.18
CA SER A 22 6.02 -14.79 -1.12
C SER A 22 4.79 -14.15 -0.46
N ARG A 23 3.97 -14.97 0.24
CA ARG A 23 2.82 -14.46 1.00
C ARG A 23 3.24 -13.40 2.03
N SER A 24 4.26 -13.68 2.84
CA SER A 24 4.77 -12.76 3.86
C SER A 24 5.25 -11.43 3.27
N GLN A 25 5.85 -11.45 2.07
CA GLN A 25 6.25 -10.24 1.36
C GLN A 25 5.06 -9.34 1.05
N LEU A 26 3.97 -9.91 0.54
CA LEU A 26 2.75 -9.17 0.21
C LEU A 26 2.21 -8.46 1.45
N TYR A 27 2.03 -9.19 2.55
CA TYR A 27 1.50 -8.60 3.79
C TYR A 27 2.40 -7.51 4.38
N TYR A 28 3.72 -7.72 4.41
CA TYR A 28 4.65 -6.72 4.96
C TYR A 28 4.77 -5.48 4.08
N TRP A 29 4.72 -5.63 2.76
CA TRP A 29 4.64 -4.50 1.85
C TRP A 29 3.40 -3.65 2.12
N PHE A 30 2.24 -4.29 2.25
CA PHE A 30 0.97 -3.60 2.48
C PHE A 30 0.88 -2.97 3.88
N LEU A 31 1.46 -3.60 4.90
CA LEU A 31 1.59 -3.02 6.22
C LEU A 31 2.44 -1.74 6.19
N PHE A 32 3.58 -1.79 5.49
CA PHE A 32 4.42 -0.60 5.27
C PHE A 32 3.67 0.49 4.50
N ALA A 33 2.96 0.12 3.43
CA ALA A 33 2.21 1.05 2.59
C ALA A 33 1.14 1.81 3.39
N LEU A 34 0.42 1.11 4.27
CA LEU A 34 -0.58 1.70 5.14
C LEU A 34 0.05 2.63 6.18
N ILE A 35 1.06 2.17 6.91
CA ILE A 35 1.73 2.98 7.95
C ILE A 35 2.35 4.24 7.35
N SER A 36 3.03 4.11 6.21
CA SER A 36 3.68 5.24 5.55
C SER A 36 2.66 6.26 5.01
N LEU A 37 1.50 5.81 4.56
CA LEU A 37 0.41 6.71 4.15
C LEU A 37 -0.16 7.48 5.35
N ILE A 38 -0.41 6.81 6.49
CA ILE A 38 -0.81 7.48 7.74
C ILE A 38 0.24 8.52 8.14
N PHE A 39 1.51 8.16 8.08
CA PHE A 39 2.60 9.08 8.41
C PHE A 39 2.63 10.30 7.48
N CYS A 40 2.43 10.12 6.17
CA CYS A 40 2.36 11.23 5.22
C CYS A 40 1.15 12.14 5.46
N ASN A 41 0.01 11.59 5.84
CA ASN A 41 -1.17 12.38 6.22
C ASN A 41 -0.89 13.23 7.48
N LEU A 42 -0.20 12.66 8.47
CA LEU A 42 0.21 13.43 9.66
C LEU A 42 1.18 14.56 9.29
N LEU A 43 2.12 14.32 8.37
CA LEU A 43 3.01 15.37 7.86
C LEU A 43 2.23 16.48 7.14
N ASP A 44 1.23 16.13 6.33
CA ASP A 44 0.39 17.11 5.66
C ASP A 44 -0.33 18.03 6.67
N ILE A 45 -0.89 17.46 7.75
CA ILE A 45 -1.55 18.22 8.83
C ILE A 45 -0.56 19.17 9.52
N VAL A 46 0.65 18.69 9.83
CA VAL A 46 1.65 19.48 10.56
C VAL A 46 2.25 20.61 9.69
N ILE A 47 2.42 20.38 8.39
CA ILE A 47 3.12 21.30 7.49
C ILE A 47 2.17 22.30 6.84
N PHE A 48 0.98 21.86 6.42
CA PHE A 48 0.06 22.68 5.61
C PHE A 48 -1.16 23.20 6.37
N ASP A 49 -1.40 22.77 7.61
CA ASP A 49 -2.58 23.20 8.38
C ASP A 49 -2.21 23.90 9.69
N SER A 50 -2.68 25.14 9.85
CA SER A 50 -2.44 25.96 11.04
C SER A 50 -3.45 25.71 12.17
N ASN A 51 -4.50 24.92 11.97
CA ASN A 51 -5.58 24.67 12.94
C ASN A 51 -5.58 23.22 13.47
N THR A 52 -4.39 22.75 13.84
CA THR A 52 -3.92 21.36 14.07
C THR A 52 -4.79 20.42 14.94
N TYR A 53 -5.73 20.91 15.76
CA TYR A 53 -6.40 20.07 16.77
C TYR A 53 -7.84 19.65 16.44
N GLY A 54 -8.53 20.30 15.50
CA GLY A 54 -9.92 19.96 15.15
C GLY A 54 -10.06 18.81 14.13
N GLN A 55 -9.02 18.56 13.34
CA GLN A 55 -9.13 17.82 12.07
C GLN A 55 -8.67 16.37 12.10
N LEU A 56 -8.03 15.88 13.17
CA LEU A 56 -7.56 14.49 13.24
C LEU A 56 -8.71 13.46 13.14
N LEU A 57 -9.96 13.90 13.29
CA LEU A 57 -11.19 13.09 13.13
C LEU A 57 -12.14 13.63 12.05
N GLU A 58 -11.80 14.72 11.35
CA GLU A 58 -12.64 15.25 10.26
C GLU A 58 -12.33 14.50 8.95
N LEU A 59 -13.07 13.41 8.72
CA LEU A 59 -13.06 12.59 7.49
C LEU A 59 -13.59 13.32 6.23
N ASN A 60 -13.65 14.65 6.22
CA ASN A 60 -14.29 15.43 5.15
C ASN A 60 -13.37 16.49 4.54
N LYS A 61 -12.07 16.46 4.88
CA LYS A 61 -11.11 17.43 4.35
C LYS A 61 -10.04 16.72 3.53
N PRO A 62 -9.95 17.06 2.23
CA PRO A 62 -9.09 16.36 1.32
C PRO A 62 -7.64 16.36 1.82
N THR A 63 -7.05 15.18 1.82
CA THR A 63 -5.62 14.98 2.10
C THR A 63 -4.70 15.94 1.32
N GLY A 64 -3.59 16.33 1.98
CA GLY A 64 -2.60 17.26 1.44
C GLY A 64 -1.75 16.69 0.30
N TRP A 65 -0.79 17.47 -0.19
CA TRP A 65 -0.01 17.11 -1.38
C TRP A 65 1.00 15.98 -1.10
N ILE A 66 1.53 15.85 0.12
CA ILE A 66 2.56 14.85 0.45
C ILE A 66 1.98 13.44 0.37
N SER A 67 0.86 13.20 1.05
CA SER A 67 0.14 11.93 1.01
C SER A 67 -0.29 11.51 -0.40
N ARG A 68 -0.73 12.46 -1.24
CA ARG A 68 -1.08 12.21 -2.65
C ARG A 68 0.11 11.74 -3.47
N ILE A 69 1.23 12.48 -3.42
CA ILE A 69 2.45 12.13 -4.16
C ILE A 69 2.99 10.77 -3.67
N TRP A 70 2.97 10.57 -2.36
CA TRP A 70 3.42 9.33 -1.74
C TRP A 70 2.58 8.13 -2.17
N PHE A 71 1.25 8.26 -2.18
CA PHE A 71 0.36 7.19 -2.61
C PHE A 71 0.65 6.75 -4.04
N TRP A 72 0.77 7.70 -4.98
CA TRP A 72 1.09 7.38 -6.37
C TRP A 72 2.46 6.69 -6.51
N SER A 73 3.40 7.01 -5.62
CA SER A 73 4.71 6.33 -5.53
C SER A 73 4.61 4.91 -4.95
N ILE A 74 3.61 4.60 -4.12
CA ILE A 74 3.43 3.27 -3.54
C ILE A 74 2.53 2.36 -4.38
N VAL A 75 1.60 2.93 -5.15
CA VAL A 75 0.65 2.14 -5.96
C VAL A 75 1.39 1.23 -6.95
N THR A 76 2.42 1.74 -7.63
CA THR A 76 3.17 0.97 -8.63
C THR A 76 3.82 -0.30 -8.06
N PRO A 77 4.63 -0.24 -6.99
CA PRO A 77 5.19 -1.43 -6.36
C PRO A 77 4.12 -2.32 -5.71
N SER A 78 3.01 -1.76 -5.22
CA SER A 78 1.90 -2.55 -4.67
C SER A 78 1.24 -3.43 -5.73
N ILE A 79 0.92 -2.86 -6.89
CA ILE A 79 0.39 -3.61 -8.03
C ILE A 79 1.42 -4.65 -8.50
N THR A 80 2.69 -4.25 -8.58
CA THR A 80 3.76 -5.14 -9.03
C THR A 80 3.87 -6.37 -8.13
N ILE A 81 3.85 -6.21 -6.80
CA ILE A 81 3.94 -7.33 -5.85
C ILE A 81 2.70 -8.23 -5.93
N ILE A 82 1.50 -7.67 -6.12
CA ILE A 82 0.29 -8.47 -6.38
C ILE A 82 0.48 -9.35 -7.62
N VAL A 83 0.97 -8.78 -8.74
CA VAL A 83 1.23 -9.52 -9.97
C VAL A 83 2.27 -10.63 -9.74
N ARG A 84 3.36 -10.34 -9.00
CA ARG A 84 4.36 -11.36 -8.64
C ARG A 84 3.77 -12.47 -7.79
N ARG A 85 2.82 -12.15 -6.90
CA ARG A 85 2.17 -13.13 -6.06
C ARG A 85 1.24 -14.03 -6.86
N ILE A 86 0.49 -13.46 -7.82
CA ILE A 86 -0.34 -14.23 -8.76
C ILE A 86 0.54 -15.21 -9.54
N LYS A 87 1.69 -14.75 -10.04
CA LYS A 87 2.63 -15.58 -10.80
C LYS A 87 3.24 -16.73 -9.98
N ASP A 88 3.38 -16.56 -8.67
CA ASP A 88 3.89 -17.61 -7.76
C ASP A 88 2.89 -18.76 -7.54
N MET A 89 1.60 -18.54 -7.82
CA MET A 89 0.58 -19.57 -7.64
C MET A 89 0.69 -20.62 -8.74
N SER A 90 1.22 -21.80 -8.38
CA SER A 90 1.48 -22.92 -9.30
C SER A 90 0.23 -23.71 -9.70
N GLN A 91 -0.91 -23.45 -9.08
CA GLN A 91 -2.19 -24.14 -9.32
C GLN A 91 -3.24 -23.16 -9.87
N PRO A 92 -4.28 -23.67 -10.56
CA PRO A 92 -5.38 -22.83 -11.01
C PRO A 92 -5.95 -22.01 -9.84
N ILE A 93 -6.04 -20.71 -10.09
CA ILE A 93 -6.30 -19.62 -9.15
C ILE A 93 -7.50 -19.90 -8.21
N TRP A 94 -8.48 -20.66 -8.68
CA TRP A 94 -9.75 -20.94 -8.02
C TRP A 94 -9.66 -21.99 -6.89
N ASN A 95 -8.66 -22.87 -6.89
CA ASN A 95 -8.52 -23.93 -5.88
C ASN A 95 -7.50 -23.60 -4.79
N HIS A 96 -6.85 -22.44 -4.84
CA HIS A 96 -5.81 -22.09 -3.91
C HIS A 96 -6.33 -21.19 -2.78
N SER A 97 -6.30 -21.67 -1.53
CA SER A 97 -6.74 -20.91 -0.36
C SER A 97 -6.04 -19.55 -0.22
N SER A 98 -4.80 -19.41 -0.72
CA SER A 98 -4.08 -18.13 -0.74
C SER A 98 -4.56 -17.13 -1.79
N PHE A 99 -5.53 -17.48 -2.63
CA PHE A 99 -6.13 -16.53 -3.57
C PHE A 99 -6.82 -15.37 -2.87
N ILE A 100 -7.41 -15.60 -1.69
CA ILE A 100 -8.12 -14.58 -0.92
C ILE A 100 -7.24 -13.40 -0.50
N ASP A 101 -5.93 -13.59 -0.41
CA ASP A 101 -4.99 -12.52 -0.07
C ASP A 101 -5.01 -11.42 -1.15
N ILE A 102 -5.18 -11.76 -2.44
CA ILE A 102 -5.17 -10.80 -3.55
C ILE A 102 -6.34 -9.81 -3.50
N PRO A 103 -7.63 -10.23 -3.46
CA PRO A 103 -8.74 -9.29 -3.38
C PRO A 103 -8.69 -8.48 -2.08
N ILE A 104 -8.21 -9.05 -0.96
CA ILE A 104 -7.99 -8.29 0.27
C ILE A 104 -7.01 -7.14 0.02
N MET A 105 -5.87 -7.39 -0.62
CA MET A 105 -4.88 -6.34 -0.91
C MET A 105 -5.41 -5.28 -1.89
N ILE A 106 -6.23 -5.68 -2.86
CA ILE A 106 -6.89 -4.74 -3.77
C ILE A 106 -7.87 -3.84 -3.00
N VAL A 107 -8.68 -4.42 -2.10
CA VAL A 107 -9.59 -3.66 -1.22
C VAL A 107 -8.80 -2.71 -0.35
N ILE A 108 -7.65 -3.11 0.21
CA ILE A 108 -6.79 -2.22 0.99
C ILE A 108 -6.28 -1.06 0.13
N LEU A 109 -5.81 -1.29 -1.10
CA LEU A 109 -5.41 -0.20 -2.02
C LEU A 109 -6.57 0.75 -2.32
N LEU A 110 -7.79 0.22 -2.51
CA LEU A 110 -8.98 1.03 -2.75
C LEU A 110 -9.35 1.86 -1.52
N VAL A 111 -9.26 1.29 -0.32
CA VAL A 111 -9.46 2.03 0.94
C VAL A 111 -8.42 3.14 1.07
N MET A 112 -7.14 2.85 0.80
CA MET A 112 -6.07 3.86 0.78
C MET A 112 -6.34 4.98 -0.23
N LEU A 113 -6.87 4.65 -1.40
CA LEU A 113 -7.27 5.63 -2.41
C LEU A 113 -8.45 6.49 -1.92
N LEU A 114 -9.47 5.88 -1.31
CA LEU A 114 -10.61 6.59 -0.74
C LEU A 114 -10.18 7.54 0.37
N LEU A 115 -9.23 7.13 1.22
CA LEU A 115 -8.65 7.99 2.25
C LEU A 115 -8.00 9.26 1.68
N LEU A 116 -7.64 9.31 0.39
CA LEU A 116 -7.11 10.52 -0.24
C LEU A 116 -8.21 11.42 -0.84
N ALA A 117 -9.36 10.84 -1.16
CA ALA A 117 -10.50 11.55 -1.75
C ALA A 117 -11.29 12.34 -0.69
N TYR A 118 -11.27 11.86 0.54
CA TYR A 118 -11.89 12.49 1.71
C TYR A 118 -10.88 13.24 2.56
#